data_AF-A0A4Q5SDY1-F1
#
_entry.id   AF-A0A4Q5SDY1-F1
#
_cell.length_a   1.000
_cell.length_b   1.000
_cell.length_c   1.000
_cell.angle_alpha   90.00
_cell.angle_beta   90.00
_cell.angle_gamma   90.00
#
_symmetry.space_group_name_H-M   'P 1'
#
loop_
_entity.id
_entity.type
_entity.pdbx_description
1 polymer ?
#
loop_
_entity_poly.entity_id
_entity_poly.type
_entity_poly.pdbx_seq_one_letter_code
_entity_poly.pdbx_strand_id
1 'polypeptide(L)'
;GMGHTDPRNMPKSVQTNIWATLYTGGITEAHDQANRGWDVVLSIPDIGYLDMPYVQHPQEGGYDWASRSVDTLQVFGFMTDNLPANAALITDTYARPQTIEDKTPRKIGGVAGLQAQLWSETTRTDAGVDYQFFPRLIAFAERAWHRPAWEPAYVPGRSYAPADPAVDRAAILADWRRFAGRMPAQFAALDRLGVAYRITPPGARIAGGKLEANAEYPDMRIEYRAPGGAWQAYSAPVAVSGPVELRTRSADGKRASRTVSLR
;
A
#
# COMPACT_ATOMS: atom_id res chain seq x y z
N GLY A 1 -7.75 23.36 -1.08
CA GLY A 1 -6.68 23.22 -0.07
C GLY A 1 -5.91 24.53 0.04
N MET A 2 -4.68 24.49 0.56
CA MET A 2 -3.84 25.69 0.74
C MET A 2 -3.35 26.32 -0.58
N GLY A 3 -3.56 25.66 -1.72
CA GLY A 3 -3.18 26.18 -3.04
C GLY A 3 -3.84 27.51 -3.43
N HIS A 4 -5.01 27.86 -2.86
CA HIS A 4 -5.72 29.11 -3.16
C HIS A 4 -5.38 30.27 -2.21
N THR A 5 -4.55 30.03 -1.20
CA THR A 5 -4.17 31.06 -0.24
C THR A 5 -3.18 32.05 -0.86
N ASP A 6 -3.33 33.34 -0.56
CA ASP A 6 -2.33 34.36 -0.90
C ASP A 6 -1.09 34.18 0.01
N PRO A 7 0.08 33.79 -0.54
CA PRO A 7 1.27 33.55 0.27
C PRO A 7 1.73 34.76 1.07
N ARG A 8 1.39 35.99 0.64
CA ARG A 8 1.79 37.23 1.33
C ARG A 8 1.10 37.42 2.67
N ASN A 9 -0.03 36.74 2.87
CA ASN A 9 -0.83 36.81 4.10
C ASN A 9 -0.54 35.63 5.05
N MET A 10 0.40 34.75 4.69
CA MET A 10 0.74 33.57 5.49
C MET A 10 1.83 33.88 6.52
N PRO A 11 1.85 33.17 7.67
CA PRO A 11 2.94 33.27 8.62
C PRO A 11 4.27 32.83 8.00
N LYS A 12 5.39 33.17 8.66
CA LYS A 12 6.75 32.83 8.17
C LYS A 12 6.99 31.32 8.04
N SER A 13 6.36 30.54 8.92
CA SER A 13 6.46 29.07 8.94
C SER A 13 5.07 28.51 8.66
N VAL A 14 4.98 27.70 7.60
CA VAL A 14 3.73 27.12 7.13
C VAL A 14 3.98 25.65 6.85
N GLN A 15 3.23 24.77 7.52
CA GLN A 15 3.15 23.37 7.16
C GLN A 15 1.89 23.14 6.33
N THR A 16 2.00 22.28 5.31
CA THR A 16 0.89 21.91 4.45
C THR A 16 0.78 20.41 4.30
N ASN A 17 -0.46 19.89 4.25
CA ASN A 17 -0.74 18.51 3.92
C ASN A 17 -1.18 18.42 2.47
N ILE A 18 -0.42 17.70 1.64
CA ILE A 18 -0.74 17.50 0.23
C ILE A 18 -1.74 16.36 0.12
N TRP A 19 -2.96 16.68 -0.32
CA TRP A 19 -4.08 15.74 -0.30
C TRP A 19 -4.82 15.66 -1.66
N ALA A 20 -4.30 16.29 -2.73
CA ALA A 20 -4.67 15.90 -4.09
C ALA A 20 -3.96 14.60 -4.48
N THR A 21 -4.54 13.82 -5.42
CA THR A 21 -3.95 12.54 -5.85
C THR A 21 -2.80 12.76 -6.82
N LEU A 22 -1.92 11.77 -7.00
CA LEU A 22 -0.78 11.81 -7.92
C LEU A 22 -1.22 12.15 -9.36
N TYR A 23 -2.40 11.70 -9.77
CA TYR A 23 -2.94 11.88 -11.12
C TYR A 23 -3.80 13.12 -11.31
N THR A 24 -4.24 13.77 -10.22
CA THR A 24 -5.15 14.93 -10.27
C THR A 24 -4.57 16.19 -9.64
N GLY A 25 -3.24 16.32 -9.67
CA GLY A 25 -2.54 17.58 -9.35
C GLY A 25 -1.77 17.58 -8.04
N GLY A 26 -1.69 16.46 -7.32
CA GLY A 26 -0.91 16.34 -6.07
C GLY A 26 0.56 16.72 -6.23
N ILE A 27 1.16 16.48 -7.41
CA ILE A 27 2.56 16.81 -7.69
C ILE A 27 2.74 18.31 -7.88
N THR A 28 1.88 18.92 -8.70
CA THR A 28 1.85 20.39 -8.84
C THR A 28 1.62 21.04 -7.49
N GLU A 29 0.69 20.51 -6.68
CA GLU A 29 0.41 21.03 -5.34
C GLU A 29 1.65 20.93 -4.42
N ALA A 30 2.28 19.76 -4.34
CA ALA A 30 3.47 19.54 -3.53
C ALA A 30 4.64 20.44 -3.95
N HIS A 31 4.95 20.48 -5.25
CA HIS A 31 6.09 21.23 -5.76
C HIS A 31 5.86 22.73 -5.69
N ASP A 32 4.67 23.23 -6.01
CA ASP A 32 4.35 24.66 -5.88
C ASP A 32 4.44 25.12 -4.43
N GLN A 33 3.92 24.33 -3.48
CA GLN A 33 3.96 24.70 -2.07
C GLN A 33 5.37 24.58 -1.47
N ALA A 34 6.17 23.59 -1.88
CA ALA A 34 7.59 23.56 -1.56
C ALA A 34 8.34 24.79 -2.12
N ASN A 35 8.00 25.21 -3.35
CA ASN A 35 8.57 26.39 -3.98
C ASN A 35 8.20 27.72 -3.29
N ARG A 36 7.14 27.73 -2.46
CA ARG A 36 6.80 28.85 -1.57
C ARG A 36 7.60 28.83 -0.25
N GLY A 37 8.44 27.82 -0.03
CA GLY A 37 9.18 27.62 1.21
C GLY A 37 8.35 27.02 2.34
N TRP A 38 7.24 26.34 2.03
CA TRP A 38 6.39 25.69 3.04
C TRP A 38 6.89 24.27 3.34
N ASP A 39 6.66 23.81 4.56
CA ASP A 39 6.96 22.45 5.00
C ASP A 39 5.89 21.49 4.46
N VAL A 40 6.25 20.78 3.40
CA VAL A 40 5.36 19.87 2.68
C VAL A 40 5.29 18.52 3.38
N VAL A 41 4.11 18.18 3.92
CA VAL A 41 3.78 16.85 4.44
C VAL A 41 2.96 16.09 3.40
N LEU A 42 3.49 14.99 2.89
CA LEU A 42 2.77 14.15 1.95
C LEU A 42 1.64 13.41 2.67
N SER A 43 0.41 13.68 2.24
CA SER A 43 -0.84 13.09 2.73
C SER A 43 -1.68 12.58 1.56
N ILE A 44 -1.01 12.03 0.54
CA ILE A 44 -1.58 11.82 -0.78
C ILE A 44 -2.59 10.66 -0.71
N PRO A 45 -3.88 10.84 -1.10
CA PRO A 45 -4.92 9.87 -0.80
C PRO A 45 -4.86 8.55 -1.57
N ASP A 46 -4.17 8.50 -2.69
CA ASP A 46 -4.01 7.26 -3.46
C ASP A 46 -3.01 6.27 -2.83
N ILE A 47 -2.29 6.69 -1.78
CA ILE A 47 -1.30 5.85 -1.08
C ILE A 47 -1.32 5.99 0.45
N GLY A 48 -1.57 7.20 0.96
CA GLY A 48 -1.51 7.55 2.38
C GLY A 48 -2.84 7.42 3.12
N TYR A 49 -3.97 7.32 2.41
CA TYR A 49 -5.28 7.13 3.03
C TYR A 49 -5.51 5.65 3.29
N LEU A 50 -5.26 5.24 4.53
CA LEU A 50 -5.39 3.86 4.99
C LEU A 50 -6.84 3.51 5.36
N ASP A 51 -7.82 4.34 5.02
CA ASP A 51 -9.23 3.98 4.94
C ASP A 51 -9.62 3.41 3.57
N MET A 52 -8.72 3.46 2.57
CA MET A 52 -8.91 2.81 1.27
C MET A 52 -8.78 1.28 1.38
N PRO A 53 -9.49 0.48 0.56
CA PRO A 53 -9.36 -0.98 0.56
C PRO A 53 -7.91 -1.44 0.37
N TYR A 54 -7.53 -2.58 0.96
CA TYR A 54 -6.22 -3.19 0.66
C TYR A 54 -6.14 -3.71 -0.77
N VAL A 55 -7.23 -4.29 -1.27
CA VAL A 55 -7.31 -4.89 -2.61
C VAL A 55 -8.69 -4.64 -3.20
N GLN A 56 -8.80 -4.70 -4.53
CA GLN A 56 -10.06 -4.58 -5.24
C GLN A 56 -10.93 -5.83 -5.04
N HIS A 57 -11.66 -5.90 -3.94
CA HIS A 57 -12.58 -7.01 -3.68
C HIS A 57 -13.84 -6.51 -2.96
N PRO A 58 -15.05 -6.94 -3.34
CA PRO A 58 -16.31 -6.44 -2.76
C PRO A 58 -16.53 -6.77 -1.28
N GLN A 59 -15.62 -7.56 -0.68
CA GLN A 59 -15.63 -7.89 0.75
C GLN A 59 -14.54 -7.13 1.52
N GLU A 60 -13.70 -6.34 0.84
CA GLU A 60 -12.80 -5.39 1.51
C GLU A 60 -13.61 -4.13 1.84
N GLY A 61 -13.41 -3.62 3.06
CA GLY A 61 -14.04 -2.38 3.51
C GLY A 61 -13.21 -1.15 3.14
N GLY A 62 -13.80 0.03 3.35
CA GLY A 62 -13.18 1.31 3.04
C GLY A 62 -13.90 2.10 1.96
N TYR A 63 -13.59 3.39 1.86
CA TYR A 63 -13.98 4.22 0.72
C TYR A 63 -12.93 4.08 -0.39
N ASP A 64 -13.30 4.36 -1.63
CA ASP A 64 -12.43 4.12 -2.79
C ASP A 64 -12.37 5.32 -3.76
N TRP A 65 -12.67 6.52 -3.24
CA TRP A 65 -12.79 7.73 -4.05
C TRP A 65 -11.47 8.17 -4.69
N ALA A 66 -10.34 7.87 -4.05
CA ALA A 66 -9.00 8.24 -4.52
C ALA A 66 -8.24 7.09 -5.16
N SER A 67 -8.33 5.89 -4.56
CA SER A 67 -7.70 4.68 -5.06
C SER A 67 -8.61 3.49 -4.81
N ARG A 68 -8.55 2.51 -5.71
CA ARG A 68 -9.29 1.26 -5.58
C ARG A 68 -8.61 0.23 -4.69
N SER A 69 -7.32 0.43 -4.44
CA SER A 69 -6.53 -0.43 -3.56
C SER A 69 -5.28 0.31 -3.11
N VAL A 70 -4.96 0.18 -1.82
CA VAL A 70 -3.71 0.63 -1.21
C VAL A 70 -3.11 -0.58 -0.51
N ASP A 71 -2.41 -1.42 -1.27
CA ASP A 71 -1.76 -2.62 -0.73
C ASP A 71 -0.39 -2.30 -0.11
N THR A 72 0.13 -3.23 0.69
CA THR A 72 1.38 -3.02 1.44
C THR A 72 2.60 -2.88 0.54
N LEU A 73 2.65 -3.55 -0.61
CA LEU A 73 3.74 -3.44 -1.57
C LEU A 73 3.69 -2.09 -2.29
N GLN A 74 2.50 -1.61 -2.66
CA GLN A 74 2.31 -0.28 -3.21
C GLN A 74 2.82 0.79 -2.24
N VAL A 75 2.42 0.73 -0.96
CA VAL A 75 2.89 1.66 0.08
C VAL A 75 4.40 1.56 0.26
N PHE A 76 4.97 0.36 0.30
CA PHE A 76 6.42 0.16 0.41
C PHE A 76 7.19 0.73 -0.78
N GLY A 77 6.60 0.66 -1.98
CA GLY A 77 7.17 1.17 -3.22
C GLY A 77 7.00 2.67 -3.46
N PHE A 78 6.37 3.40 -2.53
CA PHE A 78 6.11 4.82 -2.68
C PHE A 78 7.41 5.63 -2.73
N MET A 79 7.62 6.35 -3.84
CA MET A 79 8.78 7.21 -4.09
C MET A 79 8.45 8.64 -3.66
N THR A 80 8.92 9.01 -2.47
CA THR A 80 8.49 10.22 -1.75
C THR A 80 9.21 11.48 -2.21
N ASP A 81 10.50 11.37 -2.56
CA ASP A 81 11.33 12.48 -3.02
C ASP A 81 11.19 12.74 -4.53
N ASN A 82 10.72 11.73 -5.27
CA ASN A 82 10.45 11.77 -6.70
C ASN A 82 9.01 11.35 -7.02
N LEU A 83 8.05 12.21 -6.69
CA LEU A 83 6.62 11.93 -6.84
C LEU A 83 6.19 11.48 -8.26
N PRO A 84 6.67 12.08 -9.36
CA PRO A 84 6.33 11.62 -10.71
C PRO A 84 6.71 10.16 -10.99
N ALA A 85 7.81 9.66 -10.39
CA ALA A 85 8.28 8.30 -10.62
C ALA A 85 7.27 7.22 -10.18
N ASN A 86 6.31 7.56 -9.30
CA ASN A 86 5.25 6.66 -8.88
C ASN A 86 4.35 6.17 -10.03
N ALA A 87 4.35 6.84 -11.19
CA ALA A 87 3.70 6.35 -12.41
C ALA A 87 4.11 4.91 -12.78
N ALA A 88 5.34 4.52 -12.43
CA ALA A 88 5.87 3.21 -12.76
C ALA A 88 5.22 2.06 -11.97
N LEU A 89 4.59 2.35 -10.82
CA LEU A 89 4.09 1.34 -9.87
C LEU A 89 2.63 1.55 -9.47
N ILE A 90 2.25 2.80 -9.22
CA ILE A 90 0.92 3.19 -8.75
C ILE A 90 0.04 3.40 -9.99
N THR A 91 -1.27 3.24 -9.84
CA THR A 91 -2.25 3.43 -10.90
C THR A 91 -3.27 4.49 -10.51
N ASP A 92 -4.02 5.01 -11.47
CA ASP A 92 -5.06 5.99 -11.19
C ASP A 92 -6.23 5.40 -10.39
N THR A 93 -7.20 6.25 -10.02
CA THR A 93 -8.39 5.86 -9.25
C THR A 93 -9.22 4.74 -9.90
N TYR A 94 -9.08 4.53 -11.22
CA TYR A 94 -9.74 3.45 -11.97
C TYR A 94 -8.82 2.23 -12.18
N ALA A 95 -7.70 2.17 -11.45
CA ALA A 95 -6.64 1.19 -11.58
C ALA A 95 -6.04 1.10 -12.98
N ARG A 96 -5.98 2.23 -13.69
CA ARG A 96 -5.35 2.31 -15.00
C ARG A 96 -3.92 2.82 -14.85
N PRO A 97 -2.93 2.16 -15.46
CA PRO A 97 -1.59 2.75 -15.56
C PRO A 97 -1.66 4.02 -16.41
N GLN A 98 -1.08 5.11 -15.93
CA GLN A 98 -1.04 6.41 -16.60
C GLN A 98 0.33 7.07 -16.41
N THR A 99 0.75 7.88 -17.38
CA THR A 99 1.93 8.73 -17.25
C THR A 99 1.66 9.82 -16.21
N ILE A 100 2.67 10.15 -15.43
CA ILE A 100 2.65 11.30 -14.54
C ILE A 100 3.68 12.32 -15.02
N GLU A 101 3.23 13.55 -15.20
CA GLU A 101 4.05 14.66 -15.66
C GLU A 101 4.44 15.58 -14.49
N ASP A 102 5.67 16.09 -14.51
CA ASP A 102 6.10 17.16 -13.61
C ASP A 102 5.92 18.54 -14.26
N LYS A 103 4.65 18.99 -14.34
CA LYS A 103 4.29 20.28 -14.97
C LYS A 103 4.77 21.49 -14.17
N THR A 104 5.11 21.30 -12.90
CA THR A 104 5.55 22.36 -12.00
C THR A 104 6.76 21.88 -11.24
N PRO A 105 7.97 22.00 -11.82
CA PRO A 105 9.15 21.43 -11.20
C PRO A 105 9.47 22.06 -9.84
N ARG A 106 9.88 21.22 -8.89
CA ARG A 106 10.41 21.64 -7.60
C ARG A 106 11.79 22.28 -7.81
N LYS A 107 11.93 23.53 -7.35
CA LYS A 107 13.13 24.36 -7.46
C LYS A 107 13.88 24.45 -6.14
N ILE A 108 13.13 24.50 -5.03
CA ILE A 108 13.67 24.59 -3.68
C ILE A 108 12.95 23.62 -2.75
N GLY A 109 13.60 23.33 -1.62
CA GLY A 109 13.03 22.47 -0.59
C GLY A 109 12.87 21.02 -1.02
N GLY A 110 12.12 20.30 -0.21
CA GLY A 110 11.81 18.88 -0.37
C GLY A 110 10.56 18.54 0.44
N VAL A 111 10.35 17.25 0.62
CA VAL A 111 9.30 16.75 1.50
C VAL A 111 9.77 16.88 2.94
N ALA A 112 9.00 17.59 3.76
CA ALA A 112 9.28 17.76 5.19
C ALA A 112 8.86 16.54 6.01
N GLY A 113 7.85 15.78 5.54
CA GLY A 113 7.41 14.56 6.19
C GLY A 113 6.33 13.80 5.44
N LEU A 114 5.96 12.66 5.99
CA LEU A 114 4.87 11.84 5.52
C LEU A 114 3.83 11.70 6.64
N GLN A 115 2.56 11.66 6.27
CA GLN A 115 1.47 11.36 7.18
C GLN A 115 0.52 10.36 6.52
N ALA A 116 0.18 9.30 7.25
CA ALA A 116 -0.89 8.38 6.88
C ALA A 116 -2.20 8.82 7.55
N GLN A 117 -3.31 8.64 6.85
CA GLN A 117 -4.64 9.05 7.28
C GLN A 117 -5.51 7.81 7.49
N LEU A 118 -6.47 7.91 8.40
CA LEU A 118 -7.58 6.97 8.49
C LEU A 118 -8.83 7.79 8.77
N TRP A 119 -9.68 7.88 7.74
CA TRP A 119 -11.03 8.40 7.91
C TRP A 119 -11.97 7.27 8.35
N SER A 120 -12.88 7.59 9.27
CA SER A 120 -13.60 6.58 10.06
C SER A 120 -15.06 6.39 9.63
N GLU A 121 -15.46 6.84 8.44
CA GLU A 121 -16.85 6.78 7.96
C GLU A 121 -17.41 5.35 7.98
N THR A 122 -16.59 4.38 7.55
CA THR A 122 -16.96 2.95 7.50
C THR A 122 -16.26 2.11 8.57
N THR A 123 -15.28 2.69 9.27
CA THR A 123 -14.48 2.03 10.31
C THR A 123 -15.10 2.28 11.68
N ARG A 124 -16.04 1.42 12.06
CA ARG A 124 -16.90 1.61 13.26
C ARG A 124 -16.38 0.96 14.55
N THR A 125 -15.31 0.19 14.47
CA THR A 125 -14.76 -0.57 15.61
C THR A 125 -13.25 -0.41 15.68
N ASP A 126 -12.68 -0.52 16.88
CA ASP A 126 -11.22 -0.50 17.09
C ASP A 126 -10.52 -1.60 16.29
N ALA A 127 -11.10 -2.79 16.22
CA ALA A 127 -10.59 -3.87 15.39
C ALA A 127 -10.62 -3.52 13.88
N GLY A 128 -11.56 -2.69 13.45
CA GLY A 128 -11.59 -2.15 12.08
C GLY A 128 -10.46 -1.14 11.84
N VAL A 129 -10.12 -0.32 12.83
CA VAL A 129 -8.97 0.60 12.79
C VAL A 129 -7.68 -0.21 12.63
N ASP A 130 -7.50 -1.25 13.45
CA ASP A 130 -6.35 -2.16 13.36
C ASP A 130 -6.26 -2.85 11.99
N TYR A 131 -7.38 -3.34 11.48
CA TYR A 131 -7.46 -3.99 10.18
C TYR A 131 -7.00 -3.06 9.06
N GLN A 132 -7.43 -1.80 9.10
CA GLN A 132 -7.14 -0.79 8.09
C GLN A 132 -5.70 -0.28 8.16
N PHE A 133 -5.12 -0.19 9.36
CA PHE A 133 -3.73 0.22 9.52
C PHE A 133 -2.74 -0.90 9.23
N PHE A 134 -2.94 -2.11 9.78
CA PHE A 134 -1.89 -3.12 9.81
C PHE A 134 -2.15 -4.25 8.81
N PRO A 135 -1.16 -4.63 7.98
CA PRO A 135 0.27 -4.32 8.14
C PRO A 135 0.80 -3.08 7.39
N ARG A 136 0.01 -2.41 6.54
CA ARG A 136 0.56 -1.40 5.61
C ARG A 136 1.13 -0.15 6.28
N LEU A 137 0.70 0.17 7.50
CA LEU A 137 1.30 1.24 8.31
C LEU A 137 2.77 0.95 8.65
N ILE A 138 3.18 -0.32 8.75
CA ILE A 138 4.59 -0.68 8.95
C ILE A 138 5.41 -0.37 7.68
N ALA A 139 4.86 -0.65 6.50
CA ALA A 139 5.50 -0.28 5.23
C ALA A 139 5.56 1.25 5.06
N PHE A 140 4.50 1.96 5.49
CA PHE A 140 4.46 3.41 5.50
C PHE A 140 5.55 4.00 6.41
N ALA A 141 5.68 3.48 7.64
CA ALA A 141 6.70 3.91 8.59
C ALA A 141 8.12 3.68 8.05
N GLU A 142 8.34 2.55 7.37
CA GLU A 142 9.60 2.23 6.72
C GLU A 142 9.93 3.27 5.61
N ARG A 143 8.96 3.70 4.77
CA ARG A 143 9.18 4.79 3.80
C ARG A 143 9.32 6.18 4.41
N ALA A 144 8.63 6.45 5.51
CA ALA A 144 8.77 7.71 6.24
C ALA A 144 10.15 7.85 6.89
N TRP A 145 10.78 6.73 7.27
CA TRP A 145 12.08 6.72 7.94
C TRP A 145 13.27 6.56 7.00
N HIS A 146 13.14 5.70 5.99
CA HIS A 146 14.24 5.31 5.11
C HIS A 146 13.99 5.75 3.67
N ARG A 147 14.97 6.43 3.08
CA ARG A 147 15.03 6.65 1.64
C ARG A 147 15.74 5.47 0.97
N PRO A 148 15.04 4.69 0.13
CA PRO A 148 15.64 3.53 -0.50
C PRO A 148 16.56 3.91 -1.67
N ALA A 149 17.62 3.12 -1.89
CA ALA A 149 18.56 3.35 -2.98
C ALA A 149 17.97 3.11 -4.39
N TRP A 150 16.86 2.36 -4.47
CA TRP A 150 16.14 2.10 -5.72
C TRP A 150 15.23 3.27 -6.15
N GLU A 151 15.00 4.26 -5.27
CA GLU A 151 14.23 5.45 -5.64
C GLU A 151 15.09 6.35 -6.54
N PRO A 152 14.68 6.59 -7.80
CA PRO A 152 15.46 7.39 -8.73
C PRO A 152 15.56 8.84 -8.24
N ALA A 153 16.75 9.44 -8.39
CA ALA A 153 16.93 10.85 -8.11
C ALA A 153 15.93 11.71 -8.90
N TYR A 154 15.37 12.71 -8.23
CA TYR A 154 14.43 13.64 -8.85
C TYR A 154 15.11 14.45 -9.96
N VAL A 155 14.43 14.57 -11.10
CA VAL A 155 14.87 15.38 -12.24
C VAL A 155 13.75 16.39 -12.57
N PRO A 156 14.01 17.70 -12.43
CA PRO A 156 13.01 18.74 -12.70
C PRO A 156 12.36 18.61 -14.08
N GLY A 157 11.03 18.58 -14.12
CA GLY A 157 10.26 18.54 -15.38
C GLY A 157 10.22 17.19 -16.07
N ARG A 158 10.80 16.15 -15.46
CA ARG A 158 10.76 14.80 -16.01
C ARG A 158 9.41 14.14 -15.76
N SER A 159 8.78 13.67 -16.84
CA SER A 159 7.63 12.77 -16.79
C SER A 159 8.08 11.31 -16.71
N TYR A 160 7.24 10.47 -16.09
CA TYR A 160 7.46 9.03 -15.99
C TYR A 160 6.25 8.29 -16.52
N ALA A 161 6.49 7.27 -17.35
CA ALA A 161 5.44 6.41 -17.89
C ALA A 161 5.19 5.20 -16.97
N PRO A 162 4.08 4.47 -17.18
CA PRO A 162 3.92 3.15 -16.58
C PRO A 162 5.10 2.23 -16.91
N ALA A 163 5.61 1.52 -15.91
CA ALA A 163 6.81 0.69 -16.03
C ALA A 163 8.04 1.42 -16.62
N ASP A 164 8.22 2.71 -16.33
CA ASP A 164 9.37 3.51 -16.78
C ASP A 164 10.70 2.80 -16.42
N PRO A 165 11.63 2.64 -17.38
CA PRO A 165 12.87 1.90 -17.15
C PRO A 165 13.83 2.57 -16.16
N ALA A 166 13.62 3.84 -15.80
CA ALA A 166 14.41 4.46 -14.73
C ALA A 166 13.99 4.04 -13.32
N VAL A 167 12.88 3.33 -13.18
CA VAL A 167 12.44 2.73 -11.90
C VAL A 167 12.79 1.25 -11.92
N ASP A 168 13.81 0.86 -11.15
CA ASP A 168 14.24 -0.54 -11.08
C ASP A 168 13.27 -1.37 -10.23
N ARG A 169 12.26 -1.93 -10.90
CA ARG A 169 11.26 -2.81 -10.29
C ARG A 169 11.88 -4.07 -9.69
N ALA A 170 12.99 -4.58 -10.23
CA ALA A 170 13.64 -5.75 -9.67
C ALA A 170 14.30 -5.43 -8.32
N ALA A 171 14.93 -4.25 -8.20
CA ALA A 171 15.48 -3.76 -6.95
C ALA A 171 14.39 -3.51 -5.89
N ILE A 172 13.26 -2.90 -6.28
CA ILE A 172 12.08 -2.74 -5.38
C ILE A 172 11.60 -4.10 -4.87
N LEU A 173 11.41 -5.08 -5.75
CA LEU A 173 10.95 -6.42 -5.36
C LEU A 173 11.99 -7.18 -4.52
N ALA A 174 13.28 -6.96 -4.76
CA ALA A 174 14.34 -7.52 -3.92
C ALA A 174 14.31 -6.94 -2.50
N ASP A 175 14.07 -5.62 -2.37
CA ASP A 175 13.96 -4.97 -1.07
C ASP A 175 12.65 -5.32 -0.36
N TRP A 176 11.54 -5.35 -1.09
CA TRP A 176 10.26 -5.86 -0.60
C TRP A 176 10.39 -7.26 -0.01
N ARG A 177 11.11 -8.18 -0.67
CA ARG A 177 11.33 -9.53 -0.13
C ARG A 177 12.07 -9.52 1.20
N ARG A 178 13.04 -8.60 1.39
CA ARG A 178 13.73 -8.43 2.67
C ARG A 178 12.80 -7.86 3.74
N PHE A 179 11.99 -6.86 3.39
CA PHE A 179 10.97 -6.30 4.27
C PHE A 179 9.94 -7.37 4.68
N ALA A 180 9.35 -8.06 3.70
CA ALA A 180 8.40 -9.15 3.91
C ALA A 180 8.99 -10.29 4.76
N GLY A 181 10.28 -10.61 4.59
CA GLY A 181 10.99 -11.56 5.44
C GLY A 181 11.11 -11.18 6.92
N ARG A 182 10.93 -9.89 7.26
CA ARG A 182 10.91 -9.40 8.65
C ARG A 182 9.51 -9.34 9.25
N MET A 183 8.48 -9.38 8.41
CA MET A 183 7.09 -9.27 8.84
C MET A 183 6.61 -10.40 9.78
N PRO A 184 7.09 -11.66 9.70
CA PRO A 184 6.69 -12.69 10.66
C PRO A 184 6.92 -12.28 12.13
N ALA A 185 8.05 -11.62 12.42
CA ALA A 185 8.34 -11.12 13.76
C ALA A 185 7.40 -9.98 14.16
N GLN A 186 7.02 -9.11 13.21
CA GLN A 186 6.07 -8.02 13.45
C GLN A 186 4.67 -8.56 13.70
N PHE A 187 4.21 -9.54 12.92
CA PHE A 187 2.92 -10.19 13.15
C PHE A 187 2.85 -10.86 14.52
N ALA A 188 3.91 -11.56 14.94
CA ALA A 188 3.97 -12.14 16.27
C ALA A 188 3.92 -11.07 17.38
N ALA A 189 4.49 -9.88 17.16
CA ALA A 189 4.38 -8.76 18.09
C ALA A 189 2.96 -8.17 18.11
N LEU A 190 2.34 -7.96 16.95
CA LEU A 190 0.96 -7.49 16.83
C LEU A 190 -0.03 -8.45 17.49
N ASP A 191 0.13 -9.76 17.31
CA ASP A 191 -0.69 -10.77 17.98
C ASP A 191 -0.54 -10.71 19.51
N ARG A 192 0.67 -10.49 20.04
CA ARG A 192 0.90 -10.31 21.49
C ARG A 192 0.27 -9.03 22.04
N LEU A 193 0.22 -7.98 21.23
CA LEU A 193 -0.40 -6.70 21.56
C LEU A 193 -1.92 -6.72 21.39
N GLY A 194 -2.49 -7.78 20.83
CA GLY A 194 -3.93 -7.88 20.56
C GLY A 194 -4.40 -7.06 19.37
N VAL A 195 -3.50 -6.61 18.49
CA VAL A 195 -3.83 -5.82 17.31
C VAL A 195 -4.53 -6.68 16.27
N ALA A 196 -5.75 -6.31 15.89
CA ALA A 196 -6.59 -7.04 14.94
C ALA A 196 -6.20 -6.79 13.47
N TYR A 197 -4.92 -6.89 13.13
CA TYR A 197 -4.38 -6.63 11.80
C TYR A 197 -5.03 -7.49 10.71
N ARG A 198 -5.05 -6.99 9.47
CA ARG A 198 -5.56 -7.72 8.29
C ARG A 198 -4.71 -8.95 7.99
N ILE A 199 -5.36 -10.11 7.93
CA ILE A 199 -4.75 -11.37 7.51
C ILE A 199 -5.09 -11.58 6.03
N THR A 200 -4.09 -11.45 5.15
CA THR A 200 -4.30 -11.56 3.70
C THR A 200 -4.73 -12.96 3.30
N PRO A 201 -5.85 -13.14 2.57
CA PRO A 201 -6.20 -14.42 1.97
C PRO A 201 -5.12 -14.97 1.04
N PRO A 202 -5.01 -16.30 0.90
CA PRO A 202 -3.98 -16.88 0.04
C PRO A 202 -4.30 -16.64 -1.44
N GLY A 203 -3.27 -16.47 -2.26
CA GLY A 203 -3.39 -16.63 -3.70
C GLY A 203 -3.37 -18.11 -4.03
N ALA A 204 -4.23 -18.56 -4.96
CA ALA A 204 -4.30 -19.97 -5.29
C ALA A 204 -4.79 -20.22 -6.72
N ARG A 205 -4.41 -21.36 -7.28
CA ARG A 205 -4.86 -21.87 -8.58
C ARG A 205 -4.90 -23.39 -8.57
N ILE A 206 -5.66 -23.99 -9.50
CA ILE A 206 -5.59 -25.42 -9.79
C ILE A 206 -4.84 -25.60 -11.11
N ALA A 207 -3.71 -26.30 -11.06
CA ALA A 207 -2.88 -26.60 -12.23
C ALA A 207 -2.62 -28.12 -12.29
N GLY A 208 -3.00 -28.77 -13.39
CA GLY A 208 -2.81 -30.22 -13.56
C GLY A 208 -3.50 -31.07 -12.47
N GLY A 209 -4.68 -30.65 -12.00
CA GLY A 209 -5.41 -31.32 -10.92
C GLY A 209 -4.80 -31.14 -9.52
N LYS A 210 -3.79 -30.26 -9.38
CA LYS A 210 -3.17 -29.94 -8.10
C LYS A 210 -3.49 -28.50 -7.69
N LEU A 211 -3.85 -28.33 -6.43
CA LEU A 211 -3.97 -27.04 -5.78
C LEU A 211 -2.57 -26.47 -5.53
N GLU A 212 -2.27 -25.34 -6.15
CA GLU A 212 -1.10 -24.52 -5.87
C GLU A 212 -1.54 -23.27 -5.13
N ALA A 213 -0.91 -22.95 -4.00
CA ALA A 213 -1.23 -21.78 -3.20
C ALA A 213 0.03 -21.07 -2.71
N ASN A 214 -0.07 -19.76 -2.55
CA ASN A 214 0.96 -18.91 -1.95
C ASN A 214 0.33 -17.94 -0.93
N ALA A 215 1.19 -17.36 -0.10
CA ALA A 215 0.83 -16.32 0.84
C ALA A 215 1.64 -15.05 0.56
N GLU A 216 1.12 -13.89 0.98
CA GLU A 216 1.77 -12.59 0.78
C GLU A 216 3.08 -12.48 1.56
N TYR A 217 3.11 -13.00 2.79
CA TYR A 217 4.29 -12.99 3.66
C TYR A 217 4.79 -14.41 3.93
N PRO A 218 6.11 -14.58 4.13
CA PRO A 218 6.68 -15.84 4.61
C PRO A 218 6.01 -16.33 5.90
N ASP A 219 6.02 -17.64 6.12
CA ASP A 219 5.50 -18.32 7.32
C ASP A 219 4.00 -18.13 7.63
N MET A 220 3.26 -17.38 6.80
CA MET A 220 1.80 -17.36 6.86
C MET A 220 1.26 -18.75 6.51
N ARG A 221 0.69 -19.42 7.52
CA ARG A 221 0.13 -20.75 7.36
C ARG A 221 -1.12 -20.68 6.48
N ILE A 222 -1.14 -21.49 5.44
CA ILE A 222 -2.30 -21.67 4.56
C ILE A 222 -3.05 -22.92 5.04
N GLU A 223 -4.37 -22.82 5.10
CA GLU A 223 -5.27 -23.96 5.27
C GLU A 223 -6.18 -24.07 4.06
N TYR A 224 -6.57 -25.30 3.73
CA TYR A 224 -7.52 -25.60 2.66
C TYR A 224 -8.51 -26.68 3.09
N ARG A 225 -9.64 -26.78 2.39
CA ARG A 225 -10.61 -27.86 2.55
C ARG A 225 -11.48 -28.04 1.31
N ALA A 226 -12.13 -29.19 1.20
CA ALA A 226 -13.35 -29.30 0.40
C ALA A 226 -14.49 -28.52 1.09
N PRO A 227 -15.45 -27.94 0.34
CA PRO A 227 -16.60 -27.27 0.92
C PRO A 227 -17.32 -28.14 1.96
N GLY A 228 -17.57 -27.58 3.16
CA GLY A 228 -18.17 -28.31 4.28
C GLY A 228 -17.25 -29.28 5.02
N GLY A 229 -16.01 -29.48 4.55
CA GLY A 229 -15.02 -30.35 5.18
C GLY A 229 -14.25 -29.71 6.34
N ALA A 230 -13.34 -30.48 6.91
CA ALA A 230 -12.38 -30.01 7.91
C ALA A 230 -11.20 -29.28 7.24
N TRP A 231 -10.74 -28.21 7.88
CA TRP A 231 -9.54 -27.47 7.45
C TRP A 231 -8.28 -28.31 7.62
N GLN A 232 -7.44 -28.32 6.60
CA GLN A 232 -6.18 -29.03 6.54
C GLN A 232 -5.04 -28.04 6.26
N ALA A 233 -3.88 -28.26 6.86
CA ALA A 233 -2.70 -27.44 6.59
C ALA A 233 -2.21 -27.69 5.16
N TYR A 234 -1.96 -26.60 4.42
CA TYR A 234 -1.34 -26.65 3.11
C TYR A 234 0.18 -26.47 3.27
N SER A 235 0.96 -27.46 2.81
CA SER A 235 2.43 -27.42 2.86
C SER A 235 3.10 -27.56 1.49
N ALA A 236 2.40 -28.14 0.50
CA ALA A 236 2.89 -28.37 -0.85
C ALA A 236 1.71 -28.57 -1.81
N PRO A 237 1.92 -28.51 -3.14
CA PRO A 237 0.87 -28.79 -4.10
C PRO A 237 0.18 -30.13 -3.88
N VAL A 238 -1.14 -30.12 -3.74
CA VAL A 238 -1.94 -31.29 -3.35
C VAL A 238 -3.02 -31.58 -4.38
N ALA A 239 -3.27 -32.86 -4.67
CA ALA A 239 -4.30 -33.27 -5.61
C ALA A 239 -5.69 -32.89 -5.09
N VAL A 240 -6.52 -32.32 -5.97
CA VAL A 240 -7.90 -31.92 -5.68
C VAL A 240 -8.80 -32.31 -6.84
N SER A 241 -10.02 -32.77 -6.55
CA SER A 241 -10.96 -33.30 -7.54
C SER A 241 -12.22 -32.45 -7.71
N GLY A 242 -12.32 -31.32 -7.01
CA GLY A 242 -13.48 -30.45 -7.04
C GLY A 242 -13.20 -29.10 -6.40
N PRO A 243 -14.25 -28.33 -6.07
CA PRO A 243 -14.09 -27.01 -5.47
C PRO A 243 -13.27 -27.08 -4.17
N VAL A 244 -12.50 -26.03 -3.92
CA VAL A 244 -11.62 -25.92 -2.75
C VAL A 244 -11.83 -24.57 -2.09
N GLU A 245 -11.87 -24.56 -0.76
CA GLU A 245 -11.83 -23.35 0.04
C GLU A 245 -10.45 -23.20 0.69
N LEU A 246 -9.92 -21.97 0.73
CA LEU A 246 -8.64 -21.66 1.34
C LEU A 246 -8.74 -20.46 2.28
N ARG A 247 -7.84 -20.41 3.26
CA ARG A 247 -7.61 -19.24 4.12
C ARG A 247 -6.17 -19.25 4.63
N THR A 248 -5.71 -18.12 5.13
CA THR A 248 -4.46 -18.04 5.91
C THR A 248 -4.77 -17.85 7.40
N ARG A 249 -3.76 -18.04 8.26
CA ARG A 249 -3.84 -17.84 9.71
C ARG A 249 -2.97 -16.69 10.18
N SER A 250 -3.34 -16.10 11.33
CA SER A 250 -2.44 -15.24 12.11
C SER A 250 -1.18 -16.01 12.55
N ALA A 251 -0.13 -15.29 12.96
CA ALA A 251 1.12 -15.92 13.39
C ALA A 251 0.91 -16.84 14.61
N ASP A 252 0.03 -16.43 15.53
CA ASP A 252 -0.38 -17.23 16.68
C ASP A 252 -1.41 -18.35 16.36
N GLY A 253 -1.93 -18.39 15.13
CA GLY A 253 -2.89 -19.39 14.65
C GLY A 253 -4.34 -19.20 15.09
N LYS A 254 -4.66 -18.18 15.92
CA LYS A 254 -5.99 -18.01 16.51
C LYS A 254 -7.00 -17.35 15.58
N ARG A 255 -6.53 -16.48 14.68
CA ARG A 255 -7.36 -15.76 13.71
C ARG A 255 -7.11 -16.30 12.31
N ALA A 256 -8.04 -16.06 11.41
CA ALA A 256 -7.92 -16.46 10.01
C ALA A 256 -8.33 -15.32 9.08
N SER A 257 -7.80 -15.33 7.86
CA SER A 257 -8.32 -14.49 6.77
C SER A 257 -9.76 -14.87 6.45
N ARG A 258 -10.45 -14.03 5.66
CA ARG A 258 -11.65 -14.50 4.96
C ARG A 258 -11.32 -15.72 4.10
N THR A 259 -12.31 -16.58 3.91
CA THR A 259 -12.21 -17.75 3.03
C THR A 259 -12.30 -17.31 1.58
N VAL A 260 -11.46 -17.90 0.73
CA VAL A 260 -11.54 -17.80 -0.74
C VAL A 260 -11.90 -19.15 -1.32
N SER A 261 -12.70 -19.17 -2.39
CA SER A 261 -13.13 -20.40 -3.04
C SER A 261 -12.57 -20.48 -4.46
N LEU A 262 -12.00 -21.63 -4.81
CA LEU A 262 -11.66 -22.04 -6.16
C LEU A 262 -12.69 -23.04 -6.65
N ARG A 263 -13.07 -22.92 -7.92
CA ARG A 263 -13.99 -23.82 -8.62
C ARG A 263 -13.29 -24.41 -9.82
#